data_AF-A0A8S3TGW8-F1
#
_entry.id   AF-A0A8S3TGW8-F1
#
_cell.length_a   1.000
_cell.length_b   1.000
_cell.length_c   1.000
_cell.angle_alpha   90.00
_cell.angle_beta   90.00
_cell.angle_gamma   90.00
#
_symmetry.space_group_name_H-M   'P 1'
#
loop_
_entity.id
_entity.type
_entity.pdbx_description
1 polymer ?
#
loop_
_entity_poly.entity_id
_entity_poly.type
_entity_poly.pdbx_seq_one_letter_code
_entity_poly.pdbx_strand_id
1 'polypeptide(L)'
;MYLQTGLHSTFHVGYSCIFFPTPCKDSKSCIASYLDTKPAPKLEIKVYTSTRGMGAKESDLKLVWINTTFDVHDTVEKTVNISIPYKVRNNGTMYLHAFVVPKGQDPFQTLYESYKYTPITTYSLPQSEFFSLVTDTAKNKTSPDIPITHLRQRVIISVMADSIQFDRRAMPMEIHRLIKPSPDGDYLPMLYIDQLAFRTKDLVVS
;
A
#
# COMPACT_ATOMS: atom_id res chain seq x y z
N MET A 1 -14.84 -3.16 -1.59
CA MET A 1 -13.70 -2.25 -1.44
C MET A 1 -13.22 -1.86 -2.83
N TYR A 2 -12.83 -0.61 -3.02
CA TYR A 2 -12.38 -0.04 -4.27
C TYR A 2 -10.85 0.11 -4.21
N LEU A 3 -10.18 -0.53 -5.16
CA LEU A 3 -8.76 -0.44 -5.39
C LEU A 3 -8.53 0.51 -6.55
N GLN A 4 -7.62 1.45 -6.36
CA GLN A 4 -7.13 2.28 -7.45
C GLN A 4 -5.62 2.12 -7.51
N THR A 5 -5.10 1.59 -8.61
CA THR A 5 -3.70 1.79 -8.94
C THR A 5 -3.60 3.14 -9.62
N GLY A 6 -2.82 4.05 -9.04
CA GLY A 6 -2.66 5.39 -9.59
C GLY A 6 -1.19 5.72 -9.76
N LEU A 7 -0.88 6.41 -10.85
CA LEU A 7 0.36 7.16 -11.02
C LEU A 7 0.34 8.31 -10.01
N HIS A 8 0.73 8.03 -8.77
CA HIS A 8 0.92 9.10 -7.81
C HIS A 8 2.33 9.60 -7.99
N SER A 9 2.46 10.69 -8.78
CA SER A 9 3.62 11.58 -8.79
C SER A 9 3.76 12.29 -7.43
N THR A 10 3.58 11.58 -6.30
CA THR A 10 3.92 12.08 -4.97
C THR A 10 5.41 12.10 -4.74
N PHE A 11 6.20 11.41 -5.58
CA PHE A 11 7.62 11.72 -5.64
C PHE A 11 7.80 13.22 -5.93
N HIS A 12 6.95 13.85 -6.75
CA HIS A 12 7.04 15.29 -7.01
C HIS A 12 6.47 16.23 -5.93
N VAL A 13 5.68 15.76 -4.95
CA VAL A 13 5.01 16.66 -3.99
C VAL A 13 5.49 16.47 -2.54
N GLY A 14 6.02 15.29 -2.19
CA GLY A 14 6.53 15.03 -0.84
C GLY A 14 8.04 14.81 -0.77
N TYR A 15 8.60 14.03 -1.71
CA TYR A 15 10.01 13.62 -1.66
C TYR A 15 10.93 14.43 -2.57
N SER A 16 10.44 15.00 -3.68
CA SER A 16 11.21 15.88 -4.57
C SER A 16 11.66 17.14 -3.84
N CYS A 17 10.84 17.69 -2.94
CA CYS A 17 11.20 18.89 -2.17
C CYS A 17 12.26 18.61 -1.10
N ILE A 18 12.53 17.33 -0.78
CA ILE A 18 13.47 16.92 0.27
C ILE A 18 14.71 16.24 -0.32
N PHE A 19 14.59 15.59 -1.48
CA PHE A 19 15.70 14.95 -2.17
C PHE A 19 15.56 15.09 -3.69
N PHE A 20 16.36 15.99 -4.25
CA PHE A 20 16.66 15.99 -5.69
C PHE A 20 17.91 15.14 -5.89
N PRO A 21 17.78 13.86 -6.27
CA PRO A 21 18.96 13.04 -6.55
C PRO A 21 19.77 13.74 -7.64
N THR A 22 21.02 14.08 -7.35
CA THR A 22 21.92 14.55 -8.39
C THR A 22 22.07 13.43 -9.42
N PRO A 23 21.94 13.71 -10.72
CA PRO A 23 22.14 12.70 -11.75
C PRO A 23 23.50 12.05 -11.54
N CYS A 24 23.51 10.72 -11.57
CA CYS A 24 24.69 9.94 -11.21
C CYS A 24 25.87 10.29 -12.13
N LYS A 25 27.01 10.70 -11.55
CA LYS A 25 28.21 11.11 -12.30
C LYS A 25 29.17 9.95 -12.54
N ASP A 26 29.24 8.99 -11.61
CA ASP A 26 30.19 7.87 -11.63
C ASP A 26 29.47 6.53 -11.86
N SER A 27 29.67 5.92 -13.04
CA SER A 27 28.97 4.69 -13.46
C SER A 27 29.08 3.50 -12.50
N LYS A 28 30.10 3.45 -11.64
CA LYS A 28 30.36 2.33 -10.73
C LYS A 28 29.49 2.35 -9.46
N SER A 29 28.97 3.51 -9.04
CA SER A 29 28.08 3.62 -7.87
C SER A 29 26.63 3.89 -8.25
N CYS A 30 26.34 4.03 -9.55
CA CYS A 30 24.98 4.21 -10.03
C CYS A 30 24.14 2.95 -9.84
N ILE A 31 22.88 3.16 -9.49
CA ILE A 31 21.84 2.14 -9.52
C ILE A 31 20.73 2.59 -10.46
N ALA A 32 20.39 1.72 -11.41
CA ALA A 32 19.34 1.96 -12.40
C ALA A 32 18.03 1.29 -11.97
N SER A 33 16.93 1.71 -12.60
CA SER A 33 15.62 1.10 -12.37
C SER A 33 15.57 -0.26 -13.04
N TYR A 34 15.00 -1.25 -12.36
CA TYR A 34 14.68 -2.54 -12.98
C TYR A 34 13.75 -2.39 -14.19
N LEU A 35 12.92 -1.33 -14.22
CA LEU A 35 12.05 -1.01 -15.37
C LEU A 35 12.84 -0.65 -16.64
N ASP A 36 14.08 -0.18 -16.51
CA ASP A 36 14.93 0.24 -17.63
C ASP A 36 15.73 -0.93 -18.25
N THR A 37 15.64 -2.13 -17.65
CA THR A 37 16.28 -3.33 -18.17
C THR A 37 15.79 -3.65 -19.59
N LYS A 38 16.67 -4.25 -20.41
CA LYS A 38 16.35 -4.63 -21.80
C LYS A 38 16.41 -6.16 -21.92
N PRO A 39 15.31 -6.83 -22.29
CA PRO A 39 13.98 -6.28 -22.61
C PRO A 39 13.22 -5.77 -21.37
N ALA A 40 12.34 -4.78 -21.56
CA ALA A 40 11.54 -4.21 -20.47
C ALA A 40 10.74 -5.30 -19.73
N PRO A 41 10.75 -5.30 -18.39
CA PRO A 41 10.12 -6.35 -17.62
C PRO A 41 8.60 -6.20 -17.68
N LYS A 42 7.91 -7.30 -17.95
CA LYS A 42 6.45 -7.36 -17.83
C LYS A 42 6.11 -7.62 -16.37
N LEU A 43 5.27 -6.76 -15.78
CA LEU A 43 4.91 -6.82 -14.37
C LEU A 43 3.47 -7.27 -14.16
N GLU A 44 3.21 -7.77 -12.96
CA GLU A 44 1.89 -8.10 -12.44
C GLU A 44 1.76 -7.56 -11.03
N ILE A 45 0.56 -7.11 -10.67
CA ILE A 45 0.22 -6.73 -9.30
C ILE A 45 -0.74 -7.75 -8.70
N LYS A 46 -0.42 -8.22 -7.49
CA LYS A 46 -1.23 -9.17 -6.72
C LYS A 46 -1.56 -8.53 -5.37
N VAL A 47 -2.85 -8.50 -5.04
CA VAL A 47 -3.37 -7.92 -3.81
C VAL A 47 -4.01 -9.00 -2.96
N TYR A 48 -3.55 -9.11 -1.73
CA TYR A 48 -4.01 -10.05 -0.73
C TYR A 48 -4.55 -9.31 0.49
N THR A 49 -5.27 -10.04 1.32
CA THR A 49 -5.70 -9.58 2.63
C THR A 49 -5.36 -10.59 3.71
N SER A 50 -5.12 -10.14 4.93
CA SER A 50 -4.94 -11.02 6.08
C SER A 50 -5.29 -10.32 7.40
N THR A 51 -5.15 -11.06 8.50
CA THR A 51 -5.24 -10.52 9.87
C THR A 51 -3.86 -10.18 10.46
N ARG A 52 -2.79 -10.27 9.66
CA ARG A 52 -1.40 -10.04 10.07
C ARG A 52 -0.74 -9.00 9.17
N GLY A 53 -0.09 -7.99 9.75
CA GLY A 53 0.63 -6.99 8.98
C GLY A 53 2.03 -7.49 8.58
N MET A 54 3.05 -6.94 9.25
CA MET A 54 4.44 -7.36 9.03
C MET A 54 4.63 -8.84 9.37
N GLY A 55 5.37 -9.56 8.53
CA GLY A 55 5.71 -10.98 8.78
C GLY A 55 4.55 -11.96 8.54
N ALA A 56 3.47 -11.55 7.86
CA ALA A 56 2.45 -12.47 7.39
C ALA A 56 3.06 -13.56 6.50
N LYS A 57 2.71 -14.82 6.76
CA LYS A 57 3.12 -15.96 5.91
C LYS A 57 2.15 -16.11 4.75
N GLU A 58 2.55 -16.81 3.70
CA GLU A 58 1.67 -17.16 2.57
C GLU A 58 0.34 -17.76 3.05
N SER A 59 0.39 -18.68 4.02
CA SER A 59 -0.79 -19.31 4.62
C SER A 59 -1.76 -18.35 5.31
N ASP A 60 -1.29 -17.17 5.73
CA ASP A 60 -2.11 -16.13 6.36
C ASP A 60 -2.84 -15.26 5.32
N LEU A 61 -2.39 -15.27 4.06
CA LEU A 61 -2.81 -14.37 3.00
C LEU A 61 -3.93 -14.96 2.16
N LYS A 62 -4.96 -14.16 1.89
CA LYS A 62 -6.05 -14.48 0.97
C LYS A 62 -5.99 -13.57 -0.24
N LEU A 63 -5.82 -14.15 -1.44
CA LEU A 63 -5.81 -13.39 -2.69
C LEU A 63 -7.18 -12.73 -2.92
N VAL A 64 -7.17 -11.43 -3.22
CA VAL A 64 -8.36 -10.62 -3.48
C VAL A 64 -8.41 -10.15 -4.93
N TRP A 65 -7.26 -9.78 -5.49
CA TRP A 65 -7.19 -9.28 -6.85
C TRP A 65 -5.82 -9.51 -7.48
N ILE A 66 -5.83 -9.74 -8.79
CA ILE A 66 -4.64 -9.83 -9.63
C ILE A 66 -4.88 -9.03 -10.91
N ASN A 67 -3.84 -8.32 -11.36
CA ASN A 67 -3.79 -7.74 -12.69
C ASN A 67 -2.51 -8.24 -13.39
N THR A 68 -2.72 -9.03 -14.46
CA THR A 68 -1.67 -9.71 -15.24
C THR A 68 -1.10 -8.87 -16.39
N THR A 69 -1.71 -7.71 -16.63
CA THR A 69 -1.33 -6.73 -17.65
C THR A 69 -1.06 -5.38 -16.97
N PHE A 70 -0.35 -5.44 -15.84
CA PHE A 70 -0.06 -4.25 -15.07
C PHE A 70 1.04 -3.43 -15.76
N ASP A 71 0.69 -2.19 -16.11
CA ASP A 71 1.63 -1.16 -16.55
C ASP A 71 1.73 -0.10 -15.45
N VAL A 72 2.96 0.31 -15.12
CA VAL A 72 3.24 1.32 -14.09
C VAL A 72 2.79 2.73 -14.50
N HIS A 73 2.61 2.97 -15.80
CA HIS A 73 2.14 4.25 -16.33
C HIS A 73 0.60 4.35 -16.39
N ASP A 74 -0.10 3.21 -16.27
CA ASP A 74 -1.55 3.17 -16.35
C ASP A 74 -2.22 3.30 -14.97
N THR A 75 -3.40 3.93 -14.97
CA THR A 75 -4.27 3.98 -13.79
C THR A 75 -5.38 2.97 -13.95
N VAL A 76 -5.58 2.10 -12.96
CA VAL A 76 -6.61 1.06 -12.98
C VAL A 76 -7.47 1.18 -11.74
N GLU A 77 -8.78 1.24 -11.94
CA GLU A 77 -9.78 1.29 -10.87
C GLU A 77 -10.57 -0.02 -10.84
N LYS A 78 -10.69 -0.64 -9.66
CA LYS A 78 -11.34 -1.94 -9.49
C LYS A 78 -12.09 -2.07 -8.18
N THR A 79 -13.36 -2.46 -8.26
CA THR A 79 -14.12 -2.90 -7.09
C THR A 79 -13.86 -4.38 -6.82
N VAL A 80 -13.49 -4.71 -5.58
CA VAL A 80 -13.22 -6.05 -5.08
C VAL A 80 -14.07 -6.37 -3.86
N ASN A 81 -14.52 -7.62 -3.78
CA ASN A 81 -15.31 -8.11 -2.65
C ASN A 81 -14.37 -8.75 -1.63
N ILE A 82 -14.41 -8.25 -0.40
CA ILE A 82 -13.54 -8.71 0.69
C ILE A 82 -14.44 -9.28 1.78
N SER A 83 -14.25 -10.56 2.08
CA SER A 83 -14.89 -11.21 3.22
C SER A 83 -14.17 -10.84 4.51
N ILE A 84 -14.86 -10.21 5.46
CA ILE A 84 -14.28 -9.83 6.75
C ILE A 84 -14.28 -11.05 7.67
N PRO A 85 -13.09 -11.54 8.11
CA PRO A 85 -13.01 -12.68 9.02
C PRO A 85 -13.67 -12.38 10.37
N TYR A 86 -14.20 -13.41 11.03
CA TYR A 86 -14.83 -13.27 12.36
C TYR A 86 -13.90 -12.62 13.39
N LYS A 87 -12.60 -12.96 13.36
CA LYS A 87 -11.57 -12.36 14.23
C LYS A 87 -11.45 -10.85 14.05
N VAL A 88 -11.71 -10.32 12.85
CA VAL A 88 -11.68 -8.87 12.57
C VAL A 88 -12.91 -8.18 13.17
N ARG A 89 -14.07 -8.84 13.14
CA ARG A 89 -15.30 -8.31 13.77
C ARG A 89 -15.19 -8.14 15.29
N ASN A 90 -14.36 -8.98 15.93
CA ASN A 90 -14.12 -8.94 17.37
C ASN A 90 -12.86 -8.12 17.70
N ASN A 91 -12.82 -6.84 17.31
CA ASN A 91 -11.70 -5.94 17.55
C ASN A 91 -10.35 -6.39 16.94
N GLY A 92 -10.39 -7.06 15.78
CA GLY A 92 -9.19 -7.46 15.04
C GLY A 92 -8.87 -6.53 13.87
N THR A 93 -7.59 -6.35 13.57
CA THR A 93 -7.17 -5.51 12.43
C THR A 93 -7.02 -6.35 11.17
N MET A 94 -7.54 -5.86 10.05
CA MET A 94 -7.32 -6.45 8.73
C MET A 94 -6.29 -5.64 7.97
N TYR A 95 -5.40 -6.34 7.27
CA TYR A 95 -4.34 -5.75 6.46
C TYR A 95 -4.55 -6.08 4.99
N LEU A 96 -4.22 -5.12 4.14
CA LEU A 96 -4.04 -5.31 2.71
C LEU A 96 -2.55 -5.44 2.42
N HIS A 97 -2.21 -6.39 1.57
CA HIS A 97 -0.86 -6.66 1.11
C HIS A 97 -0.82 -6.52 -0.40
N ALA A 98 0.10 -5.72 -0.92
CA ALA A 98 0.29 -5.54 -2.34
C ALA A 98 1.69 -6.01 -2.73
N PHE A 99 1.75 -6.82 -3.78
CA PHE A 99 2.97 -7.34 -4.37
C PHE A 99 3.02 -6.94 -5.83
N VAL A 100 4.16 -6.37 -6.26
CA VAL A 100 4.50 -6.20 -7.68
C VAL A 100 5.61 -7.18 -8.00
N VAL A 101 5.40 -8.02 -9.01
CA VAL A 101 6.32 -9.09 -9.40
C VAL A 101 6.43 -9.17 -10.93
N PRO A 102 7.48 -9.78 -11.48
CA PRO A 102 7.52 -10.11 -12.89
C PRO A 102 6.39 -11.09 -13.26
N LYS A 103 5.96 -11.00 -14.52
CA LYS A 103 4.82 -11.75 -15.03
C LYS A 103 4.98 -13.26 -14.84
N GLY A 104 3.97 -13.88 -14.22
CA GLY A 104 3.94 -15.32 -13.99
C GLY A 104 4.77 -15.80 -12.78
N GLN A 105 5.42 -14.90 -12.04
CA GLN A 105 6.19 -15.28 -10.85
C GLN A 105 5.34 -15.31 -9.59
N ASP A 106 5.73 -16.19 -8.66
CA ASP A 106 5.13 -16.28 -7.33
C ASP A 106 5.78 -15.25 -6.39
N PRO A 107 5.02 -14.32 -5.78
CA PRO A 107 5.55 -13.34 -4.84
C PRO A 107 6.24 -13.93 -3.61
N PHE A 108 6.01 -15.20 -3.28
CA PHE A 108 6.62 -15.85 -2.11
C PHE A 108 7.92 -16.59 -2.42
N GLN A 109 8.26 -16.75 -3.71
CA GLN A 109 9.43 -17.50 -4.16
C GLN A 109 10.44 -16.64 -4.93
N THR A 110 9.97 -15.57 -5.57
CA THR A 110 10.85 -14.66 -6.33
C THR A 110 11.66 -13.74 -5.42
N LEU A 111 12.82 -13.30 -5.91
CA LEU A 111 13.63 -12.22 -5.34
C LEU A 111 13.33 -10.84 -5.97
N TYR A 112 12.49 -10.82 -7.00
CA TYR A 112 12.11 -9.63 -7.77
C TYR A 112 10.75 -9.07 -7.33
N GLU A 113 10.38 -9.26 -6.06
CA GLU A 113 9.13 -8.78 -5.48
C GLU A 113 9.28 -7.43 -4.79
N SER A 114 8.37 -6.51 -5.11
CA SER A 114 8.16 -5.28 -4.35
C SER A 114 6.93 -5.44 -3.48
N TYR A 115 7.10 -5.32 -2.16
CA TYR A 115 6.07 -5.64 -1.18
C TYR A 115 5.78 -4.46 -0.25
N LYS A 116 4.48 -4.17 -0.06
CA LYS A 116 3.97 -3.26 0.97
C LYS A 116 2.67 -3.78 1.55
N TYR A 117 2.38 -3.37 2.77
CA TYR A 117 1.11 -3.65 3.43
C TYR A 117 0.60 -2.42 4.17
N THR A 118 -0.71 -2.36 4.41
CA THR A 118 -1.36 -1.31 5.21
C THR A 118 -2.54 -1.89 5.98
N PRO A 119 -2.85 -1.40 7.20
CA PRO A 119 -4.14 -1.68 7.81
C PRO A 119 -5.26 -1.08 6.93
N ILE A 120 -6.36 -1.82 6.82
CA ILE A 120 -7.58 -1.41 6.12
C ILE A 120 -8.81 -1.39 7.04
N THR A 121 -8.62 -1.60 8.34
CA THR A 121 -9.68 -1.47 9.35
C THR A 121 -9.32 -0.35 10.31
N THR A 122 -10.32 0.44 10.69
CA THR A 122 -10.19 1.42 11.78
C THR A 122 -11.27 1.18 12.83
N TYR A 123 -10.95 1.45 14.08
CA TYR A 123 -11.93 1.49 15.16
C TYR A 123 -12.42 2.93 15.28
N SER A 124 -13.73 3.13 15.21
CA SER A 124 -14.34 4.38 15.63
C SER A 124 -15.45 4.10 16.61
N LEU A 125 -15.52 4.95 17.64
CA LEU A 125 -16.67 4.99 18.53
C LEU A 125 -17.90 5.41 17.70
N PRO A 126 -19.07 4.82 17.94
CA PRO A 126 -20.29 5.23 17.26
C PRO A 126 -20.50 6.75 17.40
N GLN A 127 -20.69 7.44 16.27
CA GLN A 127 -20.83 8.91 16.22
C GLN A 127 -22.03 9.48 16.99
N SER A 128 -22.90 8.63 17.55
CA SER A 128 -24.10 9.05 18.25
C SER A 128 -23.85 9.79 19.57
N GLU A 129 -22.61 9.87 20.08
CA GLU A 129 -22.35 10.47 21.40
C GLU A 129 -21.46 11.71 21.41
N PHE A 130 -20.82 12.09 20.29
CA PHE A 130 -20.07 13.36 20.25
C PHE A 130 -20.97 14.60 20.35
N PHE A 131 -22.29 14.46 20.16
CA PHE A 131 -23.26 15.56 20.24
C PHE A 131 -23.99 15.69 21.58
N SER A 132 -23.79 14.77 22.53
CA SER A 132 -24.55 14.79 23.80
C SER A 132 -23.84 15.50 24.96
N LEU A 133 -22.63 16.01 24.75
CA LEU A 133 -21.86 16.71 25.80
C LEU A 133 -22.17 18.22 25.90
N VAL A 134 -23.11 18.74 25.10
CA VAL A 134 -23.54 20.16 25.13
C VAL A 134 -25.01 20.35 25.53
N THR A 135 -25.77 19.27 25.73
CA THR A 135 -27.17 19.38 26.16
C THR A 135 -27.41 18.54 27.40
N ASP A 136 -27.35 19.19 28.55
CA ASP A 136 -28.05 18.79 29.76
C ASP A 136 -29.54 18.60 29.41
N THR A 137 -29.99 17.35 29.25
CA THR A 137 -31.27 16.82 29.75
C THR A 137 -31.55 15.42 29.19
N ALA A 138 -31.46 14.44 30.10
CA ALA A 138 -32.22 13.20 30.18
C ALA A 138 -32.70 12.51 28.87
N LYS A 139 -32.17 11.32 28.58
CA LYS A 139 -32.92 10.04 28.65
C LYS A 139 -32.05 8.85 28.25
N ASN A 140 -32.08 7.83 29.12
CA ASN A 140 -31.54 6.48 28.95
C ASN A 140 -31.65 5.94 27.51
N LYS A 141 -30.49 5.79 26.86
CA LYS A 141 -30.23 4.73 25.89
C LYS A 141 -28.82 4.22 26.15
N THR A 142 -28.70 3.14 26.89
CA THR A 142 -27.49 2.32 26.93
C THR A 142 -27.35 1.65 25.57
N SER A 143 -26.87 2.39 24.57
CA SER A 143 -26.18 1.77 23.44
C SER A 143 -24.91 1.14 24.00
N PRO A 144 -24.57 -0.09 23.59
CA PRO A 144 -23.31 -0.67 24.02
C PRO A 144 -22.17 0.25 23.57
N ASP A 145 -21.34 0.65 24.52
CA ASP A 145 -20.09 1.42 24.39
C ASP A 145 -18.99 0.59 23.66
N ILE A 146 -19.42 -0.28 22.75
CA ILE A 146 -18.59 -1.25 22.06
C ILE A 146 -18.10 -0.60 20.77
N PRO A 147 -16.79 -0.40 20.60
CA PRO A 147 -16.25 0.13 19.36
C PRO A 147 -16.60 -0.79 18.19
N ILE A 148 -17.08 -0.19 17.10
CA ILE A 148 -17.44 -0.93 15.88
C ILE A 148 -16.23 -0.89 14.95
N THR A 149 -15.93 -2.03 14.31
CA THR A 149 -14.88 -2.10 13.30
C THR A 149 -15.42 -1.52 12.00
N HIS A 150 -14.69 -0.60 11.39
CA HIS A 150 -15.01 -0.06 10.07
C HIS A 150 -14.00 -0.53 9.05
N LEU A 151 -14.47 -0.96 7.88
CA LEU A 151 -13.63 -1.33 6.76
C LEU A 151 -13.38 -0.11 5.86
N ARG A 152 -12.11 0.12 5.53
CA ARG A 152 -11.68 1.12 4.57
C ARG A 152 -12.22 0.76 3.18
N GLN A 153 -13.01 1.67 2.60
CA GLN A 153 -13.63 1.39 1.31
C GLN A 153 -12.76 1.69 0.11
N ARG A 154 -11.75 2.57 0.21
CA ARG A 154 -10.87 2.94 -0.91
C ARG A 154 -9.40 2.82 -0.52
N VAL A 155 -8.61 2.06 -1.27
CA VAL A 155 -7.15 2.01 -1.15
C VAL A 155 -6.53 2.43 -2.46
N ILE A 156 -5.58 3.36 -2.38
CA ILE A 156 -4.77 3.80 -3.51
C ILE A 156 -3.41 3.13 -3.37
N ILE A 157 -3.03 2.38 -4.40
CA ILE A 157 -1.73 1.72 -4.53
C ILE A 157 -0.98 2.43 -5.65
N SER A 158 0.27 2.79 -5.41
CA SER A 158 1.06 3.57 -6.35
C SER A 158 2.43 2.94 -6.54
N VAL A 159 2.90 2.93 -7.78
CA VAL A 159 4.22 2.43 -8.14
C VAL A 159 4.99 3.56 -8.80
N MET A 160 6.22 3.78 -8.37
CA MET A 160 7.11 4.76 -9.00
C MET A 160 7.49 4.26 -10.40
N ALA A 161 7.16 5.07 -11.41
CA ALA A 161 7.43 4.77 -12.81
C ALA A 161 8.68 5.50 -13.35
N ASP A 162 9.23 6.46 -12.59
CA ASP A 162 10.34 7.29 -13.06
C ASP A 162 11.65 6.49 -13.13
N SER A 163 12.37 6.63 -14.25
CA SER A 163 13.68 6.05 -14.51
C SER A 163 14.80 6.95 -13.99
N ILE A 164 14.94 7.02 -12.66
CA ILE A 164 15.98 7.83 -12.03
C ILE A 164 17.22 6.98 -11.75
N GLN A 165 18.39 7.41 -12.22
CA GLN A 165 19.65 6.80 -11.81
C GLN A 165 20.15 7.46 -10.53
N PHE A 166 20.23 6.68 -9.46
CA PHE A 166 20.71 7.17 -8.16
C PHE A 166 22.18 6.84 -7.99
N ASP A 167 22.97 7.77 -7.44
CA ASP A 167 24.27 7.43 -6.87
C ASP A 167 24.06 6.79 -5.50
N ARG A 168 24.40 5.51 -5.37
CA ARG A 168 24.24 4.73 -4.13
C ARG A 168 24.97 5.36 -2.94
N ARG A 169 26.03 6.14 -3.17
CA ARG A 169 26.83 6.76 -2.08
C ARG A 169 26.28 8.10 -1.63
N ALA A 170 25.60 8.82 -2.51
CA ALA A 170 25.02 10.13 -2.22
C ALA A 170 23.61 10.03 -1.61
N MET A 171 23.06 8.81 -1.53
CA MET A 171 21.71 8.58 -1.06
C MET A 171 21.64 8.58 0.48
N PRO A 172 20.74 9.37 1.09
CA PRO A 172 20.48 9.33 2.52
C PRO A 172 19.94 7.96 2.97
N MET A 173 20.23 7.60 4.22
CA MET A 173 19.84 6.32 4.82
C MET A 173 18.33 6.10 4.86
N GLU A 174 17.54 7.17 4.92
CA GLU A 174 16.09 7.14 4.89
C GLU A 174 15.56 6.58 3.56
N ILE A 175 16.21 6.97 2.46
CA ILE A 175 15.83 6.53 1.10
C ILE A 175 16.30 5.11 0.84
N HIS A 176 17.46 4.72 1.39
CA HIS A 176 17.96 3.33 1.32
C HIS A 176 16.93 2.29 1.78
N ARG A 177 16.03 2.64 2.72
CA ARG A 177 14.96 1.73 3.21
C ARG A 177 13.77 1.61 2.26
N LEU A 178 13.62 2.54 1.32
CA LEU A 178 12.57 2.54 0.31
C LEU A 178 13.00 1.78 -0.95
N ILE A 179 14.31 1.75 -1.22
CA ILE A 179 14.89 1.09 -2.39
C ILE A 179 15.24 -0.36 -2.06
N LYS A 180 14.56 -1.30 -2.73
CA LYS A 180 14.92 -2.71 -2.67
C LYS A 180 15.82 -3.06 -3.87
N PRO A 181 17.06 -3.53 -3.66
CA PRO A 181 17.91 -3.99 -4.76
C PRO A 181 17.41 -5.33 -5.32
N SER A 182 17.49 -5.48 -6.62
CA SER A 182 17.36 -6.77 -7.31
C SER A 182 18.65 -7.59 -7.16
N PRO A 183 18.61 -8.90 -7.41
CA PRO A 183 19.81 -9.74 -7.48
C PRO A 183 20.87 -9.24 -8.47
N ASP A 184 20.44 -8.59 -9.56
CA ASP A 184 21.33 -8.05 -10.60
C ASP A 184 21.93 -6.68 -10.22
N GLY A 185 21.45 -6.08 -9.12
CA GLY A 185 21.95 -4.81 -8.60
C GLY A 185 21.16 -3.58 -9.04
N ASP A 186 20.12 -3.70 -9.87
CA ASP A 186 19.18 -2.62 -10.12
C ASP A 186 18.23 -2.42 -8.93
N TYR A 187 17.42 -1.36 -8.89
CA TYR A 187 16.36 -1.24 -7.90
C TYR A 187 15.00 -1.68 -8.43
N LEU A 188 14.27 -2.41 -7.61
CA LEU A 188 12.91 -2.84 -7.92
C LEU A 188 11.91 -1.67 -7.83
N PRO A 189 10.76 -1.74 -8.52
CA PRO A 189 9.77 -0.67 -8.52
C PRO A 189 9.31 -0.29 -7.11
N MET A 190 9.35 1.02 -6.79
CA MET A 190 8.98 1.47 -5.45
C MET A 190 7.46 1.49 -5.29
N LEU A 191 6.96 0.60 -4.43
CA LEU A 191 5.55 0.48 -4.11
C LEU A 191 5.19 1.37 -2.91
N TYR A 192 4.08 2.11 -3.02
CA TYR A 192 3.48 2.93 -1.99
C TYR A 192 2.00 2.61 -1.85
N ILE A 193 1.47 2.64 -0.63
CA ILE A 193 0.04 2.53 -0.37
C ILE A 193 -0.37 3.76 0.42
N ASP A 194 -1.29 4.54 -0.12
CA ASP A 194 -1.70 5.80 0.47
C ASP A 194 -2.41 5.58 1.80
N GLN A 195 -1.82 6.08 2.89
CA GLN A 195 -2.37 6.09 4.24
C GLN A 195 -2.86 7.48 4.67
N LEU A 196 -3.06 8.44 3.77
CA LEU A 196 -3.52 9.78 4.13
C LEU A 196 -4.73 10.23 3.32
N ALA A 197 -5.02 9.61 2.18
CA ALA A 197 -6.30 9.75 1.48
C ALA A 197 -7.49 9.11 2.22
N PHE A 198 -7.45 9.10 3.56
CA PHE A 198 -8.53 8.71 4.44
C PHE A 198 -9.50 9.88 4.60
N ARG A 199 -10.75 9.71 4.20
CA ARG A 199 -11.84 10.56 4.67
C ARG A 199 -12.74 9.73 5.56
N THR A 200 -13.11 10.26 6.72
CA THR A 200 -13.97 9.58 7.71
C THR A 200 -15.32 9.15 7.13
N LYS A 201 -15.76 9.80 6.05
CA LYS A 201 -16.98 9.45 5.29
C LYS A 201 -16.90 8.14 4.49
N ASP A 202 -15.69 7.62 4.27
CA ASP A 202 -15.45 6.39 3.49
C ASP A 202 -15.36 5.14 4.40
N LEU A 203 -15.79 5.29 5.66
CA LEU A 203 -15.90 4.20 6.63
C LEU A 203 -17.30 3.61 6.56
N VAL A 204 -17.40 2.33 6.21
CA VAL A 204 -18.65 1.58 6.34
C VAL A 204 -18.57 0.65 7.54
N VAL A 205 -19.63 0.69 8.34
CA VAL A 205 -19.87 -0.21 9.45
C VAL A 205 -19.90 -1.65 8.93
N SER A 206 -19.06 -2.52 9.50
CA SER A 206 -19.01 -3.94 9.16
C SER A 206 -19.67 -4.84 10.18
#